data_AF-A0A7V5MHI3-F1
#
_entry.id   AF-A0A7V5MHI3-F1
#
_cell.length_a   1.000
_cell.length_b   1.000
_cell.length_c   1.000
_cell.angle_alpha   90.00
_cell.angle_beta   90.00
_cell.angle_gamma   90.00
#
_symmetry.space_group_name_H-M   'P 1'
#
loop_
_entity.id
_entity.type
_entity.pdbx_description
1 polymer ?
#
loop_
_entity_poly.entity_id
_entity_poly.type
_entity_poly.pdbx_seq_one_letter_code
_entity_poly.pdbx_strand_id
1 'polypeptide(L)'
;MGESESYGYSDNFAIRPANYRVRVQDTPAYGDKLYTVNNAPGGVTLASGYLYPLIALATMDGSDIKADRYTNLQAQELNVTLLFNDLGMILCDDSNDSDMIANSTFGGLFQDGELMGGSLVHHNVGNYTFHLEDINWTTVDQDSSGDLALGGCVRGSGTNTPDAKGRYGCNIATGAEANYDDIAMRFEPYEYNITNTGIVSIPSNKAYLYMGDINRSTEMGVILSADVIAQGMDGRQLTNYTVGCMANDVALDLNYLISTDRNMSFDRPSYDGIWTEDGKRYDFKRVISYNYFALNTVPVDNNESNLSRVIPVPREKFLDVKKGETHLDILYNINKDLNHPMNPVRVTFSDLNATSVDSASSMKGLDSFVPFAKANSGHFGSNNTKTFMYAKVAPYEENYGDVVGSSASTPIYVALYCGNMPQAWCDNMFAINPMDPSSGFAFGSGSFAQDGWYVARDHNSSPNQDGGVIAFVPDEPTTSVSPTVGNLPNFVDDPYVGRLETLRTETTHLLPREARITVNLDPWLLHHPIRSNGQPFWRLNFTDGNQGIITGIGETGNVLDVGGDTRSSGKIDW
;
A
#
# COMPACT_ATOMS: atom_id res chain seq x y z
N MET A 1 73.55 -35.43 51.83
CA MET A 1 72.33 -34.70 52.22
C MET A 1 72.34 -33.41 51.42
N GLY A 2 71.73 -33.44 50.24
CA GLY A 2 71.51 -32.25 49.43
C GLY A 2 70.02 -31.97 49.49
N GLU A 3 69.67 -30.88 50.17
CA GLU A 3 68.32 -30.33 50.14
C GLU A 3 68.13 -29.76 48.73
N SER A 4 67.24 -30.38 47.94
CA SER A 4 66.73 -29.74 46.74
C SER A 4 65.70 -28.71 47.20
N GLU A 5 66.07 -27.44 47.14
CA GLU A 5 65.14 -26.33 47.23
C GLU A 5 64.09 -26.50 46.12
N SER A 6 62.87 -26.86 46.53
CA SER A 6 61.68 -26.73 45.72
C SER A 6 61.43 -25.24 45.52
N TYR A 7 61.86 -24.70 44.38
CA TYR A 7 61.38 -23.41 43.91
C TYR A 7 59.85 -23.51 43.75
N GLY A 8 59.14 -23.04 44.76
CA GLY A 8 57.73 -22.75 44.67
C GLY A 8 57.57 -21.55 43.73
N TYR A 9 57.33 -21.83 42.45
CA TYR A 9 56.70 -20.86 41.58
C TYR A 9 55.35 -20.55 42.23
N SER A 10 55.12 -19.28 42.58
CA SER A 10 53.77 -18.83 42.91
C SER A 10 52.97 -18.93 41.62
N ASP A 11 52.30 -20.06 41.49
CA ASP A 11 51.08 -20.25 40.76
C ASP A 11 50.20 -18.98 40.94
N ASN A 12 50.26 -18.10 39.95
CA ASN A 12 49.36 -16.96 39.81
C ASN A 12 48.10 -17.39 39.01
N PHE A 13 47.78 -18.69 38.91
CA PHE A 13 46.89 -19.23 37.89
C PHE A 13 45.50 -18.61 38.01
N ALA A 14 45.09 -17.95 36.94
CA ALA A 14 43.70 -18.00 36.52
C ALA A 14 43.37 -19.49 36.27
N ILE A 15 42.31 -20.02 36.90
CA ILE A 15 41.84 -21.36 36.60
C ILE A 15 41.45 -21.38 35.13
N ARG A 16 42.06 -22.27 34.34
CA ARG A 16 41.69 -22.50 32.94
C ARG A 16 40.21 -22.82 32.83
N PRO A 17 39.38 -21.98 32.17
CA PRO A 17 38.06 -22.41 31.78
C PRO A 17 38.17 -23.47 30.68
N ALA A 18 37.21 -24.40 30.66
CA ALA A 18 37.10 -25.42 29.63
C ALA A 18 36.22 -24.94 28.47
N ASN A 19 35.13 -24.21 28.76
CA ASN A 19 34.17 -23.73 27.77
C ASN A 19 33.44 -22.46 28.27
N TYR A 20 32.50 -21.95 27.45
CA TYR A 20 31.57 -20.88 27.84
C TYR A 20 30.12 -21.35 27.85
N ARG A 21 29.39 -21.08 28.93
CA ARG A 21 27.93 -21.17 29.00
C ARG A 21 27.33 -19.80 28.74
N VAL A 22 26.76 -19.59 27.55
CA VAL A 22 26.23 -18.28 27.14
C VAL A 22 24.70 -18.30 27.16
N ARG A 23 24.10 -17.26 27.72
CA ARG A 23 22.66 -17.02 27.83
C ARG A 23 22.31 -15.69 27.18
N VAL A 24 21.29 -15.71 26.35
CA VAL A 24 20.64 -14.49 25.83
C VAL A 24 19.35 -14.30 26.57
N GLN A 25 19.20 -13.12 27.17
CA GLN A 25 18.01 -12.78 27.94
C GLN A 25 17.55 -11.36 27.64
N ASP A 26 16.43 -11.01 28.25
CA ASP A 26 15.93 -9.64 28.27
C ASP A 26 16.62 -8.81 29.37
N THR A 27 16.44 -7.50 29.29
CA THR A 27 16.78 -6.54 30.33
C THR A 27 15.95 -6.75 31.61
N PRO A 28 16.49 -6.35 32.78
CA PRO A 28 15.77 -6.44 34.05
C PRO A 28 14.43 -5.70 34.06
N ALA A 29 14.28 -4.66 33.24
CA ALA A 29 13.03 -3.91 33.09
C ALA A 29 11.86 -4.78 32.60
N TYR A 30 12.15 -5.91 31.95
CA TYR A 30 11.17 -6.86 31.43
C TYR A 30 11.29 -8.24 32.08
N GLY A 31 11.88 -8.32 33.28
CA GLY A 31 11.87 -9.51 34.13
C GLY A 31 12.95 -10.55 33.82
N ASP A 32 14.07 -10.15 33.19
CA ASP A 32 15.23 -11.01 32.90
C ASP A 32 14.85 -12.32 32.21
N LYS A 33 13.88 -12.26 31.29
CA LYS A 33 13.40 -13.46 30.59
C LYS A 33 14.53 -14.08 29.79
N LEU A 34 14.86 -15.33 30.10
CA LEU A 34 15.80 -16.14 29.33
C LEU A 34 15.17 -16.53 27.99
N TYR A 35 15.81 -16.14 26.89
CA TYR A 35 15.37 -16.52 25.54
C TYR A 35 16.06 -17.77 25.04
N THR A 36 17.37 -17.86 25.25
CA THR A 36 18.12 -19.06 24.88
C THR A 36 19.41 -19.19 25.68
N VAL A 37 19.96 -20.39 25.66
CA VAL A 37 21.27 -20.75 26.18
C VAL A 37 21.92 -21.65 25.14
N ASN A 38 23.24 -21.71 25.08
CA ASN A 38 23.89 -22.69 24.22
C ASN A 38 23.40 -24.13 24.47
N ASN A 39 23.40 -24.95 23.42
CA ASN A 39 22.75 -26.27 23.31
C ASN A 39 21.21 -26.28 23.46
N ALA A 40 20.55 -25.13 23.56
CA ALA A 40 19.10 -25.11 23.47
C ALA A 40 18.67 -25.58 22.06
N PRO A 41 17.74 -26.53 21.95
CA PRO A 41 17.28 -26.99 20.64
C PRO A 41 16.52 -25.87 19.91
N GLY A 42 16.82 -25.69 18.62
CA GLY A 42 16.02 -24.84 17.72
C GLY A 42 16.44 -23.37 17.60
N GLY A 43 17.51 -22.93 18.28
CA GLY A 43 18.00 -21.55 18.20
C GLY A 43 17.03 -20.53 18.82
N VAL A 44 17.20 -19.25 18.47
CA VAL A 44 16.34 -18.16 18.95
C VAL A 44 16.03 -17.16 17.85
N THR A 45 14.80 -16.65 17.82
CA THR A 45 14.41 -15.54 16.93
C THR A 45 14.30 -14.24 17.73
N LEU A 46 15.01 -13.20 17.31
CA LEU A 46 15.21 -11.93 18.01
C LEU A 46 14.82 -10.75 17.10
N ALA A 47 14.46 -9.61 17.70
CA ALA A 47 14.14 -8.39 16.99
C ALA A 47 15.41 -7.61 16.65
N SER A 48 15.52 -7.15 15.40
CA SER A 48 16.64 -6.33 14.92
C SER A 48 16.67 -4.97 15.63
N GLY A 49 17.86 -4.50 15.96
CA GLY A 49 18.11 -3.23 16.66
C GLY A 49 17.76 -3.24 18.15
N TYR A 50 17.21 -4.32 18.69
CA TYR A 50 16.95 -4.47 20.11
C TYR A 50 18.24 -4.88 20.87
N LEU A 51 18.38 -4.38 22.10
CA LEU A 51 19.52 -4.71 22.97
C LEU A 51 19.18 -5.89 23.88
N TYR A 52 19.92 -6.99 23.70
CA TYR A 52 19.83 -8.18 24.52
C TYR A 52 21.03 -8.28 25.46
N PRO A 53 20.84 -8.22 26.79
CA PRO A 53 21.89 -8.58 27.72
C PRO A 53 22.38 -10.01 27.50
N LEU A 54 23.70 -10.18 27.53
CA LEU A 54 24.35 -11.47 27.45
C LEU A 54 24.95 -11.82 28.80
N ILE A 55 24.64 -13.01 29.30
CA ILE A 55 25.32 -13.60 30.45
C ILE A 55 26.16 -14.74 29.93
N ALA A 56 27.49 -14.65 30.07
CA ALA A 56 28.39 -15.75 29.77
C ALA A 56 29.15 -16.15 31.03
N LEU A 57 29.22 -17.45 31.27
CA LEU A 57 30.03 -18.05 32.34
C LEU A 57 31.13 -18.85 31.69
N ALA A 58 32.38 -18.56 32.04
CA ALA A 58 33.50 -19.42 31.74
C ALA A 58 33.43 -20.60 32.71
N THR A 59 33.37 -21.83 32.23
CA THR A 59 33.07 -23.01 33.05
C THR A 59 34.27 -23.91 33.29
N MET A 60 34.26 -24.66 34.38
CA MET A 60 35.21 -25.76 34.60
C MET A 60 34.88 -26.96 33.71
N ASP A 61 35.88 -27.79 33.44
CA ASP A 61 35.77 -28.98 32.59
C ASP A 61 34.62 -29.91 33.00
N GLY A 62 33.81 -30.33 32.03
CA GLY A 62 32.66 -31.21 32.22
C GLY A 62 31.57 -30.69 33.16
N SER A 63 31.51 -29.39 33.48
CA SER A 63 30.52 -28.82 34.41
C SER A 63 30.05 -27.42 34.01
N ASP A 64 28.85 -27.03 34.45
CA ASP A 64 28.36 -25.64 34.35
C ASP A 64 28.82 -24.77 35.52
N ILE A 65 29.77 -25.24 36.32
CA ILE A 65 30.32 -24.48 37.45
C ILE A 65 31.30 -23.45 36.90
N LYS A 66 31.15 -22.22 37.36
CA LYS A 66 32.02 -21.10 36.99
C LYS A 66 33.48 -21.37 37.36
N ALA A 67 34.40 -21.03 36.46
CA ALA A 67 35.84 -21.03 36.70
C ALA A 67 36.23 -19.76 37.47
N ASP A 68 36.14 -19.82 38.79
CA ASP A 68 36.52 -18.70 39.66
C ASP A 68 37.98 -18.27 39.39
N ARG A 69 38.27 -16.96 39.53
CA ARG A 69 39.57 -16.32 39.23
C ARG A 69 39.95 -16.20 37.76
N TYR A 70 39.20 -16.77 36.83
CA TYR A 70 39.38 -16.43 35.41
C TYR A 70 38.98 -14.97 35.18
N THR A 71 39.95 -14.16 34.78
CA THR A 71 39.77 -12.72 34.57
C THR A 71 40.54 -12.30 33.33
N ASN A 72 39.84 -11.65 32.38
CA ASN A 72 40.49 -11.02 31.25
C ASN A 72 40.77 -9.55 31.58
N LEU A 73 41.97 -9.08 31.27
CA LEU A 73 42.41 -7.73 31.63
C LEU A 73 42.10 -6.72 30.53
N GLN A 74 41.88 -7.17 29.29
CA GLN A 74 41.56 -6.32 28.15
C GLN A 74 40.42 -6.92 27.31
N ALA A 75 39.45 -6.10 26.91
CA ALA A 75 38.30 -6.56 26.13
C ALA A 75 38.70 -7.05 24.73
N GLN A 76 39.88 -6.64 24.25
CA GLN A 76 40.45 -7.02 22.96
C GLN A 76 40.95 -8.48 22.91
N GLU A 77 41.00 -9.17 24.06
CA GLU A 77 41.45 -10.57 24.15
C GLU A 77 40.31 -11.57 23.86
N LEU A 78 39.06 -11.11 23.89
CA LEU A 78 37.87 -11.91 23.65
C LEU A 78 37.34 -11.65 22.23
N ASN A 79 37.34 -12.69 21.40
CA ASN A 79 36.79 -12.66 20.05
C ASN A 79 35.32 -13.10 20.09
N VAL A 80 34.40 -12.17 19.80
CA VAL A 80 32.96 -12.47 19.75
C VAL A 80 32.46 -12.22 18.36
N THR A 81 32.01 -13.26 17.68
CA THR A 81 31.56 -13.16 16.28
C THR A 81 30.11 -13.55 16.13
N LEU A 82 29.41 -12.81 15.28
CA LEU A 82 28.09 -13.17 14.79
C LEU A 82 28.25 -13.55 13.31
N LEU A 83 28.42 -14.84 13.04
CA LEU A 83 28.71 -15.36 11.71
C LEU A 83 27.41 -15.47 10.92
N PHE A 84 27.31 -14.78 9.79
CA PHE A 84 26.12 -14.88 8.93
C PHE A 84 26.10 -16.27 8.26
N ASN A 85 24.95 -16.94 8.35
CA ASN A 85 24.75 -18.22 7.68
C ASN A 85 24.20 -17.98 6.28
N ASP A 86 25.09 -17.90 5.31
CA ASP A 86 24.81 -17.63 3.90
C ASP A 86 24.34 -18.87 3.11
N LEU A 87 24.23 -20.04 3.76
CA LEU A 87 23.93 -21.31 3.09
C LEU A 87 22.57 -21.23 2.36
N GLY A 88 22.64 -21.10 1.02
CA GLY A 88 21.48 -21.01 0.14
C GLY A 88 20.98 -19.58 -0.14
N MET A 89 21.65 -18.54 0.37
CA MET A 89 21.25 -17.13 0.24
C MET A 89 22.32 -16.31 -0.51
N ILE A 90 22.31 -16.39 -1.85
CA ILE A 90 23.35 -15.83 -2.73
C ILE A 90 23.26 -14.29 -2.85
N LEU A 91 22.12 -13.68 -2.49
CA LEU A 91 21.82 -12.27 -2.78
C LEU A 91 21.72 -11.38 -1.53
N CYS A 92 22.00 -11.92 -0.35
CA CYS A 92 22.03 -11.08 0.84
C CYS A 92 23.25 -10.18 0.81
N ASP A 93 23.04 -8.91 1.16
CA ASP A 93 24.14 -8.01 1.46
C ASP A 93 24.80 -8.55 2.74
N ASP A 94 25.71 -9.49 2.51
CA ASP A 94 26.56 -10.07 3.51
C ASP A 94 27.64 -9.04 3.83
N SER A 95 27.34 -8.18 4.79
CA SER A 95 28.40 -7.73 5.67
C SER A 95 28.59 -8.88 6.68
N ASN A 96 29.36 -9.90 6.30
CA ASN A 96 29.97 -10.83 7.24
C ASN A 96 30.98 -9.99 8.00
N ASP A 97 30.48 -9.20 8.96
CA ASP A 97 31.14 -7.97 9.29
C ASP A 97 32.01 -8.16 10.52
N SER A 98 33.28 -8.45 10.24
CA SER A 98 34.36 -8.08 11.15
C SER A 98 34.29 -6.59 11.55
N ASP A 99 33.62 -5.68 10.78
CA ASP A 99 33.39 -4.29 11.18
C ASP A 99 32.18 -4.08 12.11
N MET A 100 31.28 -5.07 12.30
CA MET A 100 30.21 -4.95 13.28
C MET A 100 30.72 -5.08 14.72
N ILE A 101 31.86 -5.72 14.98
CA ILE A 101 32.44 -5.83 16.34
C ILE A 101 33.30 -4.61 16.68
N ALA A 102 33.78 -3.87 15.66
CA ALA A 102 34.43 -2.59 15.89
C ALA A 102 33.46 -1.51 16.43
N ASN A 103 32.14 -1.67 16.22
CA ASN A 103 31.09 -0.73 16.66
C ASN A 103 29.95 -1.35 17.48
N SER A 104 29.78 -2.66 17.53
CA SER A 104 28.92 -3.32 18.52
C SER A 104 29.70 -3.38 19.83
N THR A 105 29.11 -2.82 20.86
CA THR A 105 29.64 -2.75 22.22
C THR A 105 29.68 -4.13 22.88
N PHE A 106 30.41 -5.10 22.32
CA PHE A 106 30.89 -6.22 23.12
C PHE A 106 32.10 -5.75 23.94
N GLY A 107 31.85 -4.80 24.84
CA GLY A 107 32.84 -4.22 25.74
C GLY A 107 32.99 -4.97 27.05
N GLY A 108 32.64 -6.27 27.06
CA GLY A 108 32.61 -7.07 28.28
C GLY A 108 33.97 -7.64 28.64
N LEU A 109 34.24 -7.74 29.94
CA LEU A 109 35.41 -8.40 30.50
C LEU A 109 34.93 -9.57 31.36
N PHE A 110 35.64 -10.70 31.33
CA PHE A 110 35.42 -11.72 32.32
C PHE A 110 36.06 -11.31 33.65
N GLN A 111 35.29 -11.39 34.73
CA GLN A 111 35.77 -11.23 36.09
C GLN A 111 35.30 -12.40 36.93
N ASP A 112 36.24 -13.11 37.57
CA ASP A 112 35.96 -14.32 38.34
C ASP A 112 35.06 -15.31 37.59
N GLY A 113 35.33 -15.54 36.30
CA GLY A 113 34.59 -16.50 35.46
C GLY A 113 33.27 -16.00 34.89
N GLU A 114 32.86 -14.76 35.13
CA GLU A 114 31.58 -14.20 34.66
C GLU A 114 31.80 -12.99 33.75
N LEU A 115 31.05 -12.93 32.64
CA LEU A 115 31.10 -11.80 31.71
C LEU A 115 30.38 -10.59 32.29
N MET A 116 31.12 -9.51 32.49
CA MET A 116 30.60 -8.23 32.97
C MET A 116 30.23 -7.32 31.79
N GLY A 117 28.97 -6.87 31.73
CA GLY A 117 28.53 -5.83 30.78
C GLY A 117 28.35 -6.28 29.33
N GLY A 118 28.22 -7.58 29.07
CA GLY A 118 27.95 -8.13 27.74
C GLY A 118 26.57 -7.73 27.20
N SER A 119 26.51 -7.26 25.96
CA SER A 119 25.26 -6.99 25.26
C SER A 119 25.35 -7.32 23.78
N LEU A 120 24.22 -7.69 23.21
CA LEU A 120 24.05 -8.02 21.80
C LEU A 120 23.04 -7.06 21.18
N VAL A 121 23.47 -6.34 20.13
CA VAL A 121 22.61 -5.54 19.27
C VAL A 121 23.00 -5.86 17.83
N HIS A 122 22.03 -6.22 17.00
CA HIS A 122 22.24 -6.51 15.58
C HIS A 122 21.29 -5.71 14.72
N HIS A 123 21.81 -5.03 13.69
CA HIS A 123 21.07 -4.00 12.95
C HIS A 123 20.52 -4.47 11.60
N ASN A 124 20.42 -5.79 11.38
CA ASN A 124 19.88 -6.34 10.15
C ASN A 124 19.10 -7.65 10.40
N VAL A 125 18.39 -8.13 9.40
CA VAL A 125 17.74 -9.45 9.43
C VAL A 125 18.67 -10.53 8.87
N GLY A 126 18.48 -11.77 9.29
CA GLY A 126 19.33 -12.87 8.87
C GLY A 126 19.38 -14.03 9.84
N ASN A 127 19.92 -15.15 9.38
CA ASN A 127 20.29 -16.27 10.23
C ASN A 127 21.78 -16.13 10.55
N TYR A 128 22.12 -16.23 11.83
CA TYR A 128 23.46 -16.04 12.35
C TYR A 128 23.83 -17.10 13.36
N THR A 129 25.12 -17.28 13.56
CA THR A 129 25.70 -18.12 14.60
C THR A 129 26.53 -17.25 15.51
N PHE A 130 26.11 -17.13 16.76
CA PHE A 130 26.89 -16.44 17.79
C PHE A 130 27.98 -17.37 18.31
N HIS A 131 29.21 -16.89 18.24
CA HIS A 131 30.41 -17.58 18.65
C HIS A 131 31.25 -16.70 19.57
N LEU A 132 31.78 -17.28 20.63
CA LEU A 132 32.60 -16.62 21.63
C LEU A 132 33.89 -17.41 21.79
N GLU A 133 35.04 -16.80 21.55
CA GLU A 133 36.36 -17.41 21.67
C GLU A 133 37.32 -16.49 22.43
N ASP A 134 38.13 -17.07 23.32
CA ASP A 134 39.31 -16.45 23.89
C ASP A 134 40.54 -17.24 23.45
N ILE A 135 41.42 -16.57 22.71
CA ILE A 135 42.68 -17.14 22.18
C ILE A 135 43.91 -16.79 23.03
N ASN A 136 43.73 -15.95 24.06
CA ASN A 136 44.79 -15.27 24.80
C ASN A 136 44.64 -15.33 26.33
N TRP A 137 43.73 -16.15 26.89
CA TRP A 137 43.49 -16.24 28.34
C TRP A 137 44.73 -16.52 29.20
N THR A 138 45.79 -17.07 28.60
CA THR A 138 47.08 -17.36 29.27
C THR A 138 48.15 -16.28 29.11
N THR A 139 47.86 -15.12 28.52
CA THR A 139 48.88 -14.08 28.30
C THR A 139 49.55 -13.64 29.61
N VAL A 140 48.83 -13.72 30.74
CA VAL A 140 49.34 -13.46 32.10
C VAL A 140 50.36 -14.53 32.57
N ASP A 141 50.24 -15.76 32.10
CA ASP A 141 51.10 -16.90 32.45
C ASP A 141 52.26 -17.13 31.44
N GLN A 142 52.25 -16.44 30.30
CA GLN A 142 53.21 -16.64 29.21
C GLN A 142 54.47 -15.74 29.27
N ASP A 143 54.45 -14.63 30.02
CA ASP A 143 55.37 -13.51 29.76
C ASP A 143 56.54 -13.32 30.75
N SER A 144 57.31 -14.37 31.05
CA SER A 144 58.58 -14.16 31.80
C SER A 144 59.84 -14.83 31.28
N SER A 145 59.79 -15.72 30.29
CA SER A 145 61.02 -16.41 29.85
C SER A 145 61.20 -16.66 28.35
N GLY A 146 60.21 -16.38 27.49
CA GLY A 146 60.34 -16.60 26.04
C GLY A 146 60.58 -18.07 25.63
N ASP A 147 60.45 -19.00 26.57
CA ASP A 147 60.73 -20.43 26.36
C ASP A 147 59.42 -21.19 26.12
N LEU A 148 59.18 -21.61 24.87
CA LEU A 148 58.00 -22.39 24.44
C LEU A 148 57.86 -23.74 25.18
N ALA A 149 58.90 -24.18 25.89
CA ALA A 149 58.89 -25.37 26.73
C ALA A 149 58.20 -25.16 28.09
N LEU A 150 58.03 -23.91 28.55
CA LEU A 150 57.48 -23.54 29.86
C LEU A 150 56.06 -22.94 29.80
N GLY A 151 55.47 -22.80 28.61
CA GLY A 151 54.10 -22.31 28.46
C GLY A 151 53.07 -23.26 29.08
N GLY A 152 52.21 -22.75 29.97
CA GLY A 152 51.17 -23.50 30.69
C GLY A 152 50.05 -24.09 29.80
N CYS A 153 50.05 -23.82 28.49
CA CYS A 153 49.10 -24.35 27.53
C CYS A 153 49.70 -24.47 26.11
N VAL A 154 48.99 -25.16 25.20
CA VAL A 154 49.33 -25.36 23.79
C VAL A 154 48.66 -24.29 22.94
N ARG A 155 49.45 -23.33 22.44
CA ARG A 155 48.95 -22.17 21.66
C ARG A 155 48.26 -22.62 20.37
N GLY A 156 47.12 -21.99 20.05
CA GLY A 156 46.33 -22.29 18.85
C GLY A 156 45.62 -23.64 18.90
N SER A 157 45.55 -24.28 20.06
CA SER A 157 44.79 -25.50 20.27
C SER A 157 43.62 -25.21 21.20
N GLY A 158 42.43 -25.73 20.88
CA GLY A 158 41.24 -25.72 21.74
C GLY A 158 41.04 -27.02 22.54
N THR A 159 42.01 -27.95 22.51
CA THR A 159 41.86 -29.26 23.15
C THR A 159 41.74 -29.16 24.67
N ASN A 160 40.66 -29.72 25.22
CA ASN A 160 40.53 -29.98 26.65
C ASN A 160 41.16 -31.33 27.07
N THR A 161 41.83 -32.03 26.15
CA THR A 161 42.68 -33.18 26.48
C THR A 161 44.15 -32.74 26.63
N PRO A 162 44.85 -33.11 27.71
CA PRO A 162 46.25 -32.74 27.90
C PRO A 162 47.16 -33.42 26.88
N ASP A 163 48.19 -32.69 26.41
CA ASP A 163 49.25 -33.24 25.57
C ASP A 163 50.17 -34.18 26.35
N ALA A 164 51.18 -34.75 25.68
CA ALA A 164 52.16 -35.64 26.31
C ALA A 164 52.97 -34.98 27.46
N LYS A 165 52.91 -33.64 27.59
CA LYS A 165 53.54 -32.86 28.66
C LYS A 165 52.53 -32.36 29.70
N GLY A 166 51.26 -32.78 29.63
CA GLY A 166 50.21 -32.36 30.55
C GLY A 166 49.60 -30.99 30.24
N ARG A 167 49.86 -30.41 29.07
CA ARG A 167 49.38 -29.07 28.69
C ARG A 167 48.07 -29.15 27.93
N TYR A 168 47.15 -28.25 28.24
CA TYR A 168 45.85 -28.12 27.57
C TYR A 168 45.89 -27.04 26.50
N GLY A 169 44.89 -26.97 25.63
CA GLY A 169 44.78 -25.92 24.61
C GLY A 169 44.63 -24.51 25.20
N CYS A 170 45.28 -23.51 24.59
CA CYS A 170 45.13 -22.11 24.98
C CYS A 170 43.88 -21.43 24.42
N ASN A 171 43.15 -22.04 23.49
CA ASN A 171 41.92 -21.46 22.97
C ASN A 171 40.74 -22.03 23.76
N ILE A 172 39.78 -21.19 24.13
CA ILE A 172 38.52 -21.58 24.75
C ILE A 172 37.43 -20.96 23.91
N ALA A 173 36.43 -21.74 23.48
CA ALA A 173 35.38 -21.23 22.64
C ALA A 173 34.03 -21.90 22.89
N THR A 174 32.94 -21.27 22.47
CA THR A 174 31.71 -21.99 22.15
C THR A 174 31.92 -22.88 20.93
N GLY A 175 31.16 -23.96 20.81
CA GLY A 175 31.28 -24.97 19.75
C GLY A 175 32.49 -25.91 19.86
N ALA A 176 33.37 -25.73 20.86
CA ALA A 176 34.54 -26.58 21.05
C ALA A 176 34.19 -27.99 21.58
N GLU A 177 33.05 -28.13 22.25
CA GLU A 177 32.57 -29.38 22.86
C GLU A 177 31.06 -29.57 22.67
N ALA A 178 30.62 -30.84 22.67
CA ALA A 178 29.24 -31.25 22.37
C ALA A 178 28.15 -30.71 23.33
N ASN A 179 28.52 -30.07 24.43
CA ASN A 179 27.61 -29.44 25.40
C ASN A 179 27.90 -27.95 25.57
N TYR A 180 28.56 -27.30 24.61
CA TYR A 180 28.82 -25.86 24.63
C TYR A 180 28.71 -25.24 23.25
N ASP A 181 27.76 -25.72 22.43
CA ASP A 181 27.53 -25.32 21.04
C ASP A 181 27.44 -23.80 20.85
N ASP A 182 27.71 -23.33 19.64
CA ASP A 182 27.37 -21.97 19.26
C ASP A 182 25.84 -21.76 19.30
N ILE A 183 25.42 -20.51 19.47
CA ILE A 183 23.99 -20.18 19.53
C ILE A 183 23.52 -19.77 18.15
N ALA A 184 22.64 -20.58 17.55
CA ALA A 184 21.90 -20.20 16.35
C ALA A 184 20.89 -19.09 16.67
N MET A 185 20.97 -17.98 15.93
CA MET A 185 20.13 -16.81 16.08
C MET A 185 19.49 -16.44 14.75
N ARG A 186 18.25 -15.97 14.78
CA ARG A 186 17.56 -15.39 13.64
C ARG A 186 17.09 -13.99 14.03
N PHE A 187 17.39 -12.99 13.21
CA PHE A 187 16.91 -11.63 13.44
C PHE A 187 15.79 -11.27 12.47
N GLU A 188 14.73 -10.70 13.01
CA GLU A 188 13.53 -10.26 12.28
C GLU A 188 13.34 -8.74 12.43
N PRO A 189 12.52 -8.10 11.57
CA PRO A 189 12.16 -6.70 11.76
C PRO A 189 11.53 -6.41 13.11
N TYR A 190 11.77 -5.21 13.62
CA TYR A 190 11.08 -4.70 14.80
C TYR A 190 9.79 -3.96 14.42
N GLU A 191 9.85 -3.15 13.35
CA GLU A 191 8.70 -2.37 12.89
C GLU A 191 8.74 -2.17 11.37
N TYR A 192 7.62 -1.70 10.81
CA TYR A 192 7.54 -1.25 9.43
C TYR A 192 7.30 0.25 9.39
N ASN A 193 8.16 0.98 8.70
CA ASN A 193 7.97 2.40 8.47
C ASN A 193 7.16 2.60 7.19
N ILE A 194 6.01 3.25 7.36
CA ILE A 194 5.07 3.65 6.31
C ILE A 194 4.79 5.16 6.35
N THR A 195 5.81 5.98 6.62
CA THR A 195 5.65 7.44 6.70
C THR A 195 5.40 8.09 5.32
N ASN A 196 5.90 7.50 4.24
CA ASN A 196 5.68 7.98 2.88
C ASN A 196 4.32 7.48 2.34
N THR A 197 3.24 7.81 3.04
CA THR A 197 1.88 7.47 2.65
C THR A 197 1.13 8.69 2.17
N GLY A 198 0.45 8.56 1.03
CA GLY A 198 -0.38 9.61 0.47
C GLY A 198 -1.67 9.05 -0.08
N ILE A 199 -2.71 9.89 -0.11
CA ILE A 199 -3.97 9.54 -0.75
C ILE A 199 -4.45 10.70 -1.60
N VAL A 200 -4.68 10.41 -2.87
CA VAL A 200 -5.08 11.40 -3.86
C VAL A 200 -6.19 10.84 -4.73
N SER A 201 -7.08 11.69 -5.18
CA SER A 201 -8.00 11.34 -6.26
C SER A 201 -7.31 11.59 -7.60
N ILE A 202 -7.63 10.75 -8.56
CA ILE A 202 -7.23 10.91 -9.95
C ILE A 202 -8.45 11.09 -10.86
N PRO A 203 -8.28 11.81 -11.98
CA PRO A 203 -7.02 12.41 -12.46
C PRO A 203 -6.71 13.79 -11.87
N SER A 204 -7.62 14.32 -11.05
CA SER A 204 -7.42 15.57 -10.32
C SER A 204 -7.60 15.33 -8.83
N ASN A 205 -6.73 15.92 -7.98
CA ASN A 205 -6.77 15.72 -6.52
C ASN A 205 -7.92 16.48 -5.84
N LYS A 206 -9.15 16.27 -6.33
CA LYS A 206 -10.39 16.86 -5.82
C LYS A 206 -10.91 16.09 -4.59
N ALA A 207 -11.76 16.71 -3.77
CA ALA A 207 -12.41 16.03 -2.66
C ALA A 207 -13.50 15.02 -3.10
N TYR A 208 -13.81 14.98 -4.39
CA TYR A 208 -14.77 14.05 -4.98
C TYR A 208 -14.18 13.42 -6.25
N LEU A 209 -14.85 12.38 -6.70
CA LEU A 209 -14.59 11.69 -7.97
C LEU A 209 -15.86 11.00 -8.45
N TYR A 210 -15.84 10.49 -9.68
CA TYR A 210 -16.96 9.73 -10.21
C TYR A 210 -16.80 8.23 -10.02
N MET A 211 -17.90 7.57 -9.66
CA MET A 211 -18.00 6.12 -9.61
C MET A 211 -17.72 5.55 -11.01
N GLY A 212 -16.98 4.45 -11.06
CA GLY A 212 -16.54 3.86 -12.32
C GLY A 212 -16.09 2.41 -12.15
N ASP A 213 -16.24 1.64 -13.24
CA ASP A 213 -15.71 0.28 -13.27
C ASP A 213 -14.22 0.31 -13.61
N ILE A 214 -13.36 0.02 -12.63
CA ILE A 214 -11.90 -0.01 -12.83
C ILE A 214 -11.48 -1.03 -13.91
N ASN A 215 -12.30 -2.07 -14.16
CA ASN A 215 -12.06 -3.00 -15.27
C ASN A 215 -12.14 -2.34 -16.65
N ARG A 216 -12.81 -1.17 -16.75
CA ARG A 216 -12.96 -0.41 -18.00
C ARG A 216 -11.92 0.69 -18.12
N SER A 217 -11.57 1.35 -17.02
CA SER A 217 -10.55 2.40 -17.00
C SER A 217 -9.97 2.57 -15.60
N THR A 218 -8.66 2.74 -15.51
CA THR A 218 -7.92 3.07 -14.28
C THR A 218 -7.69 4.58 -14.12
N GLU A 219 -8.34 5.42 -14.93
CA GLU A 219 -8.08 6.88 -14.97
C GLU A 219 -8.93 7.67 -13.96
N MET A 220 -9.89 7.03 -13.29
CA MET A 220 -10.77 7.64 -12.30
C MET A 220 -10.82 6.77 -11.04
N GLY A 221 -10.45 7.35 -9.90
CA GLY A 221 -10.40 6.62 -8.63
C GLY A 221 -9.61 7.37 -7.55
N VAL A 222 -9.43 6.70 -6.42
CA VAL A 222 -8.59 7.18 -5.32
C VAL A 222 -7.34 6.31 -5.27
N ILE A 223 -6.16 6.92 -5.43
CA ILE A 223 -4.87 6.25 -5.28
C ILE A 223 -4.39 6.45 -3.84
N LEU A 224 -4.13 5.34 -3.16
CA LEU A 224 -3.31 5.27 -1.96
C LEU A 224 -1.91 4.85 -2.40
N SER A 225 -0.91 5.70 -2.15
CA SER A 225 0.50 5.41 -2.39
C SER A 225 1.21 5.23 -1.05
N ALA A 226 2.06 4.20 -0.92
CA ALA A 226 2.79 3.93 0.30
C ALA A 226 4.15 3.28 0.03
N ASP A 227 5.18 3.66 0.78
CA ASP A 227 6.41 2.87 0.90
C ASP A 227 6.33 2.04 2.19
N VAL A 228 6.65 0.75 2.11
CA VAL A 228 6.78 -0.14 3.27
C VAL A 228 8.25 -0.48 3.45
N ILE A 229 8.83 0.01 4.54
CA ILE A 229 10.26 -0.14 4.84
C ILE A 229 10.42 -0.96 6.12
N ALA A 230 11.08 -2.12 6.05
CA ALA A 230 11.39 -2.91 7.25
C ALA A 230 12.49 -2.23 8.07
N GLN A 231 12.26 -2.02 9.37
CA GLN A 231 13.19 -1.33 10.27
C GLN A 231 13.49 -2.10 11.56
N GLY A 232 14.71 -1.94 12.06
CA GLY A 232 15.09 -2.33 13.42
C GLY A 232 14.58 -1.33 14.46
N MET A 233 14.71 -1.65 15.75
CA MET A 233 14.27 -0.78 16.85
C MET A 233 15.02 0.58 16.88
N ASP A 234 16.21 0.63 16.31
CA ASP A 234 16.99 1.86 16.13
C ASP A 234 16.52 2.72 14.93
N GLY A 235 15.49 2.27 14.21
CA GLY A 235 14.91 2.94 13.05
C GLY A 235 15.73 2.81 11.76
N ARG A 236 16.78 1.99 11.74
CA ARG A 236 17.56 1.71 10.52
C ARG A 236 16.83 0.73 9.62
N GLN A 237 16.93 0.95 8.31
CA GLN A 237 16.40 0.05 7.29
C GLN A 237 17.19 -1.26 7.24
N LEU A 238 16.47 -2.37 7.17
CA LEU A 238 17.03 -3.72 7.19
C LEU A 238 17.33 -4.18 5.77
N THR A 239 18.58 -4.06 5.34
CA THR A 239 18.96 -4.27 3.93
C THR A 239 18.77 -5.71 3.45
N ASN A 240 18.80 -6.69 4.36
CA ASN A 240 18.59 -8.11 4.04
C ASN A 240 17.11 -8.52 4.08
N TYR A 241 16.18 -7.59 4.31
CA TYR A 241 14.75 -7.87 4.22
C TYR A 241 14.31 -7.85 2.75
N THR A 242 14.76 -8.83 1.98
CA THR A 242 14.49 -8.94 0.54
C THR A 242 14.07 -10.35 0.17
N VAL A 243 13.46 -10.51 -1.00
CA VAL A 243 12.96 -11.79 -1.51
C VAL A 243 14.05 -12.85 -1.63
N GLY A 244 15.29 -12.47 -1.97
CA GLY A 244 16.44 -13.38 -2.03
C GLY A 244 17.00 -13.78 -0.66
N CYS A 245 16.44 -13.23 0.42
CA CYS A 245 16.94 -13.31 1.78
C CYS A 245 15.84 -13.65 2.78
N MET A 246 15.48 -12.70 3.66
CA MET A 246 14.64 -12.93 4.83
C MET A 246 13.28 -12.21 4.77
N ALA A 247 12.87 -11.70 3.60
CA ALA A 247 11.56 -11.05 3.50
C ALA A 247 10.43 -12.06 3.76
N ASN A 248 9.49 -11.64 4.61
CA ASN A 248 8.20 -12.30 4.79
C ASN A 248 7.07 -11.41 4.26
N ASP A 249 5.88 -11.98 4.15
CA ASP A 249 4.68 -11.25 3.75
C ASP A 249 4.33 -10.19 4.81
N VAL A 250 3.90 -9.02 4.34
CA VAL A 250 3.40 -7.93 5.20
C VAL A 250 1.92 -7.71 4.89
N ALA A 251 1.10 -7.69 5.93
CA ALA A 251 -0.32 -7.38 5.86
C ALA A 251 -0.54 -5.91 6.17
N LEU A 252 -1.10 -5.16 5.22
CA LEU A 252 -1.54 -3.78 5.46
C LEU A 252 -3.03 -3.74 5.75
N ASP A 253 -3.41 -2.97 6.76
CA ASP A 253 -4.80 -2.76 7.16
C ASP A 253 -5.16 -1.29 7.03
N LEU A 254 -6.21 -1.00 6.25
CA LEU A 254 -6.67 0.36 5.98
C LEU A 254 -7.81 0.69 6.94
N ASN A 255 -7.62 1.70 7.78
CA ASN A 255 -8.66 2.21 8.64
C ASN A 255 -9.39 3.38 7.97
N TYR A 256 -10.71 3.28 7.92
CA TYR A 256 -11.56 4.24 7.22
C TYR A 256 -12.96 4.29 7.83
N LEU A 257 -13.68 5.36 7.54
CA LEU A 257 -15.10 5.54 7.88
C LEU A 257 -15.88 5.75 6.58
N ILE A 258 -17.01 5.06 6.44
CA ILE A 258 -17.90 5.20 5.28
C ILE A 258 -19.23 5.79 5.73
N SER A 259 -19.69 6.82 5.02
CA SER A 259 -21.03 7.37 5.13
C SER A 259 -21.80 7.13 3.83
N THR A 260 -23.02 6.61 3.97
CA THR A 260 -23.97 6.32 2.90
C THR A 260 -25.36 6.84 3.29
N ASP A 261 -26.32 6.74 2.38
CA ASP A 261 -27.73 7.04 2.63
C ASP A 261 -28.37 6.13 3.68
N ARG A 262 -27.91 4.88 3.81
CA ARG A 262 -28.37 3.94 4.85
C ARG A 262 -27.71 4.13 6.21
N ASN A 263 -26.55 4.79 6.25
CA ASN A 263 -25.87 5.12 7.50
C ASN A 263 -25.62 6.63 7.60
N MET A 264 -26.69 7.34 7.95
CA MET A 264 -26.72 8.80 8.06
C MET A 264 -25.89 9.35 9.23
N SER A 265 -25.42 8.50 10.16
CA SER A 265 -24.61 8.94 11.30
C SER A 265 -23.13 8.94 10.94
N PHE A 266 -22.55 10.14 10.83
CA PHE A 266 -21.12 10.33 10.58
C PHE A 266 -20.24 9.86 11.75
N ASP A 267 -20.81 9.64 12.94
CA ASP A 267 -20.07 9.41 14.19
C ASP A 267 -19.90 7.92 14.55
N ARG A 268 -20.64 7.00 13.90
CA ARG A 268 -20.57 5.54 14.16
C ARG A 268 -20.91 4.69 12.93
N PRO A 269 -19.98 4.48 11.99
CA PRO A 269 -20.26 3.68 10.82
C PRO A 269 -20.21 2.18 11.14
N SER A 270 -21.36 1.53 11.32
CA SER A 270 -21.48 0.12 10.94
C SER A 270 -21.59 0.07 9.42
N TYR A 271 -20.59 -0.51 8.74
CA TYR A 271 -20.65 -0.69 7.29
C TYR A 271 -21.76 -1.70 6.94
N ASP A 272 -22.87 -1.20 6.38
CA ASP A 272 -23.99 -2.03 5.90
C ASP A 272 -23.91 -2.30 4.39
N GLY A 273 -22.77 -2.00 3.74
CA GLY A 273 -22.61 -2.07 2.30
C GLY A 273 -22.99 -0.78 1.57
N ILE A 274 -22.68 -0.74 0.27
CA ILE A 274 -23.11 0.32 -0.65
C ILE A 274 -24.23 -0.23 -1.53
N TRP A 275 -25.28 0.56 -1.75
CA TRP A 275 -26.50 0.07 -2.40
C TRP A 275 -26.98 1.03 -3.48
N THR A 276 -27.43 0.48 -4.59
CA THR A 276 -28.24 1.22 -5.57
C THR A 276 -29.67 1.42 -5.07
N GLU A 277 -30.41 2.30 -5.74
CA GLU A 277 -31.80 2.61 -5.41
C GLU A 277 -32.72 1.37 -5.42
N ASP A 278 -32.47 0.41 -6.31
CA ASP A 278 -33.22 -0.84 -6.44
C ASP A 278 -32.82 -1.91 -5.40
N GLY A 279 -31.86 -1.60 -4.52
CA GLY A 279 -31.42 -2.50 -3.46
C GLY A 279 -30.38 -3.53 -3.87
N LYS A 280 -29.70 -3.35 -5.01
CA LYS A 280 -28.51 -4.15 -5.35
C LYS A 280 -27.28 -3.64 -4.59
N ARG A 281 -26.54 -4.57 -4.01
CA ARG A 281 -25.31 -4.26 -3.27
C ARG A 281 -24.12 -4.14 -4.21
N TYR A 282 -23.25 -3.18 -3.91
CA TYR A 282 -21.98 -2.95 -4.55
C TYR A 282 -20.87 -2.87 -3.50
N ASP A 283 -19.68 -3.29 -3.88
CA ASP A 283 -18.47 -3.16 -3.09
C ASP A 283 -17.41 -2.36 -3.89
N PHE A 284 -16.32 -2.02 -3.21
CA PHE A 284 -15.17 -1.39 -3.86
C PHE A 284 -14.43 -2.41 -4.72
N LYS A 285 -13.89 -1.92 -5.83
CA LYS A 285 -12.86 -2.63 -6.60
C LYS A 285 -11.53 -1.96 -6.37
N ARG A 286 -10.47 -2.75 -6.49
CA ARG A 286 -9.10 -2.24 -6.38
C ARG A 286 -8.14 -2.83 -7.40
N VAL A 287 -7.11 -2.05 -7.71
CA VAL A 287 -5.89 -2.49 -8.39
C VAL A 287 -4.72 -2.17 -7.48
N ILE A 288 -3.84 -3.15 -7.24
CA ILE A 288 -2.65 -2.97 -6.41
C ILE A 288 -1.42 -3.13 -7.28
N SER A 289 -0.70 -2.04 -7.52
CA SER A 289 0.62 -2.08 -8.12
C SER A 289 1.70 -2.06 -7.04
N TYR A 290 2.84 -2.66 -7.35
CA TYR A 290 4.03 -2.65 -6.49
C TYR A 290 5.21 -2.11 -7.27
N ASN A 291 6.24 -1.60 -6.59
CA ASN A 291 7.52 -1.21 -7.20
C ASN A 291 7.39 -0.29 -8.42
N TYR A 292 6.44 0.63 -8.41
CA TYR A 292 6.18 1.61 -9.46
C TYR A 292 5.78 1.01 -10.82
N PHE A 293 5.26 -0.21 -10.86
CA PHE A 293 4.61 -0.72 -12.08
C PHE A 293 3.37 0.13 -12.42
N ALA A 294 3.10 0.33 -13.71
CA ALA A 294 1.95 1.13 -14.12
C ALA A 294 0.62 0.41 -13.80
N LEU A 295 -0.31 1.09 -13.13
CA LEU A 295 -1.60 0.53 -12.70
C LEU A 295 -2.40 -0.10 -13.85
N ASN A 296 -2.32 0.45 -15.05
CA ASN A 296 -3.01 -0.05 -16.25
C ASN A 296 -2.46 -1.39 -16.79
N THR A 297 -1.33 -1.87 -16.27
CA THR A 297 -0.73 -3.17 -16.65
C THR A 297 -1.03 -4.28 -15.64
N VAL A 298 -1.62 -3.93 -14.49
CA VAL A 298 -1.88 -4.86 -13.41
C VAL A 298 -3.31 -5.40 -13.50
N PRO A 299 -3.53 -6.72 -13.34
CA PRO A 299 -4.87 -7.28 -13.28
C PRO A 299 -5.69 -6.67 -12.14
N VAL A 300 -6.94 -6.33 -12.40
CA VAL A 300 -7.87 -5.89 -11.37
C VAL A 300 -8.18 -7.04 -10.41
N ASP A 301 -8.12 -6.77 -9.11
CA ASP A 301 -8.57 -7.72 -8.09
C ASP A 301 -10.10 -7.79 -8.16
N ASN A 302 -10.59 -8.77 -8.94
CA ASN A 302 -12.03 -9.00 -9.12
C ASN A 302 -12.69 -9.63 -7.90
N ASN A 303 -11.94 -9.94 -6.83
CA ASN A 303 -12.58 -10.38 -5.60
C ASN A 303 -13.26 -9.18 -4.96
N GLU A 304 -14.58 -9.11 -5.13
CA GLU A 304 -15.47 -8.22 -4.39
C GLU A 304 -15.14 -8.35 -2.90
N SER A 305 -14.51 -7.34 -2.36
CA SER A 305 -14.18 -7.31 -0.95
C SER A 305 -14.33 -5.90 -0.45
N ASN A 306 -14.97 -5.78 0.71
CA ASN A 306 -15.06 -4.56 1.48
C ASN A 306 -13.68 -3.88 1.52
N LEU A 307 -13.65 -2.54 1.58
CA LEU A 307 -12.41 -1.75 1.75
C LEU A 307 -11.54 -2.28 2.91
N SER A 308 -12.16 -2.98 3.88
CA SER A 308 -11.56 -3.60 5.06
C SER A 308 -10.76 -4.87 4.81
N ARG A 309 -10.61 -5.33 3.56
CA ARG A 309 -9.79 -6.52 3.29
C ARG A 309 -8.32 -6.12 3.37
N VAL A 310 -7.60 -6.78 4.29
CA VAL A 310 -6.14 -6.75 4.40
C VAL A 310 -5.50 -6.77 3.01
N ILE A 311 -4.63 -5.80 2.77
CA ILE A 311 -3.86 -5.66 1.54
C ILE A 311 -2.57 -6.45 1.74
N PRO A 312 -2.36 -7.57 1.03
CA PRO A 312 -1.12 -8.31 1.15
C PRO A 312 0.01 -7.55 0.45
N VAL A 313 1.19 -7.55 1.03
CA VAL A 313 2.45 -7.18 0.40
C VAL A 313 3.31 -8.44 0.44
N PRO A 314 3.25 -9.28 -0.61
CA PRO A 314 4.00 -10.52 -0.64
C PRO A 314 5.50 -10.27 -0.54
N ARG A 315 6.24 -11.19 0.07
CA ARG A 315 7.71 -11.11 0.20
C ARG A 315 8.40 -10.87 -1.14
N GLU A 316 7.85 -11.37 -2.25
CA GLU A 316 8.39 -11.21 -3.61
C GLU A 316 8.39 -9.75 -4.08
N LYS A 317 7.73 -8.84 -3.36
CA LYS A 317 7.72 -7.41 -3.66
C LYS A 317 8.87 -6.65 -3.02
N PHE A 318 9.52 -7.20 -1.99
CA PHE A 318 10.75 -6.66 -1.41
C PHE A 318 11.96 -7.06 -2.27
N LEU A 319 12.16 -6.38 -3.40
CA LEU A 319 13.22 -6.72 -4.35
C LEU A 319 14.61 -6.50 -3.75
N ASP A 320 15.58 -7.36 -4.10
CA ASP A 320 16.95 -7.29 -3.56
C ASP A 320 17.60 -5.91 -3.80
N VAL A 321 17.35 -5.31 -4.96
CA VAL A 321 17.85 -3.97 -5.33
C VAL A 321 17.28 -2.82 -4.48
N LYS A 322 16.19 -3.06 -3.73
CA LYS A 322 15.52 -2.08 -2.88
C LYS A 322 15.82 -2.24 -1.38
N LYS A 323 16.57 -3.28 -0.99
CA LYS A 323 17.16 -3.45 0.35
C LYS A 323 16.20 -3.22 1.52
N GLY A 324 15.07 -3.95 1.59
CA GLY A 324 14.12 -3.80 2.70
C GLY A 324 12.96 -2.83 2.47
N GLU A 325 12.84 -2.28 1.27
CA GLU A 325 11.77 -1.36 0.87
C GLU A 325 10.95 -1.94 -0.28
N THR A 326 9.64 -1.70 -0.25
CA THR A 326 8.75 -1.85 -1.41
C THR A 326 7.80 -0.67 -1.48
N HIS A 327 7.56 -0.19 -2.70
CA HIS A 327 6.51 0.79 -2.97
C HIS A 327 5.21 0.08 -3.36
N LEU A 328 4.06 0.64 -3.01
CA LEU A 328 2.77 0.20 -3.51
C LEU A 328 1.85 1.39 -3.88
N ASP A 329 1.07 1.19 -4.93
CA ASP A 329 -0.03 2.06 -5.33
C ASP A 329 -1.32 1.24 -5.35
N ILE A 330 -2.35 1.69 -4.64
CA ILE A 330 -3.67 1.05 -4.62
C ILE A 330 -4.71 2.01 -5.16
N LEU A 331 -5.27 1.68 -6.32
CA LEU A 331 -6.37 2.43 -6.91
C LEU A 331 -7.71 1.83 -6.45
N TYR A 332 -8.57 2.64 -5.85
CA TYR A 332 -9.92 2.28 -5.43
C TYR A 332 -10.99 3.03 -6.22
N ASN A 333 -12.08 2.34 -6.56
CA ASN A 333 -13.33 2.94 -7.03
C ASN A 333 -14.53 2.05 -6.69
N ILE A 334 -15.74 2.62 -6.72
CA ILE A 334 -17.00 1.90 -6.56
C ILE A 334 -17.50 1.55 -7.95
N ASN A 335 -17.79 0.27 -8.16
CA ASN A 335 -18.30 -0.18 -9.44
C ASN A 335 -19.67 0.46 -9.74
N LYS A 336 -19.82 0.94 -10.96
CA LYS A 336 -21.01 1.67 -11.39
C LYS A 336 -21.96 0.73 -12.14
N ASP A 337 -23.15 0.49 -11.58
CA ASP A 337 -24.26 -0.06 -12.36
C ASP A 337 -24.66 0.96 -13.41
N LEU A 338 -24.77 0.62 -14.69
CA LEU A 338 -25.12 1.61 -15.74
C LEU A 338 -26.63 1.89 -15.83
N ASN A 339 -27.44 1.06 -15.20
CA ASN A 339 -28.90 1.09 -15.30
C ASN A 339 -29.55 1.56 -14.00
N HIS A 340 -28.88 1.37 -12.87
CA HIS A 340 -29.40 1.73 -11.55
C HIS A 340 -28.51 2.78 -10.86
N PRO A 341 -29.04 3.99 -10.59
CA PRO A 341 -28.26 5.01 -9.93
C PRO A 341 -28.02 4.69 -8.44
N MET A 342 -27.04 5.36 -7.87
CA MET A 342 -26.58 5.17 -6.50
C MET A 342 -26.33 6.52 -5.84
N ASN A 343 -26.78 6.67 -4.60
CA ASN A 343 -26.52 7.88 -3.82
C ASN A 343 -25.01 8.06 -3.55
N PRO A 344 -24.54 9.29 -3.31
CA PRO A 344 -23.13 9.55 -3.03
C PRO A 344 -22.60 8.72 -1.85
N VAL A 345 -21.35 8.27 -1.97
CA VAL A 345 -20.67 7.52 -0.91
C VAL A 345 -19.44 8.32 -0.48
N ARG A 346 -19.36 8.64 0.81
CA ARG A 346 -18.23 9.37 1.38
C ARG A 346 -17.34 8.41 2.15
N VAL A 347 -16.04 8.45 1.89
CA VAL A 347 -15.03 7.67 2.61
C VAL A 347 -14.03 8.63 3.23
N THR A 348 -13.83 8.52 4.55
CA THR A 348 -12.77 9.22 5.27
C THR A 348 -11.70 8.21 5.62
N PHE A 349 -10.50 8.42 5.08
CA PHE A 349 -9.34 7.56 5.31
C PHE A 349 -8.56 8.09 6.52
N SER A 350 -8.35 7.24 7.52
CA SER A 350 -7.74 7.63 8.79
C SER A 350 -6.25 7.31 8.82
N ASP A 351 -5.93 6.04 8.62
CA ASP A 351 -4.58 5.50 8.74
C ASP A 351 -4.44 4.17 8.01
N LEU A 352 -3.19 3.85 7.66
CA LEU A 352 -2.75 2.56 7.16
C LEU A 352 -1.86 1.95 8.25
N ASN A 353 -2.09 0.70 8.59
CA ASN A 353 -1.24 -0.07 9.50
C ASN A 353 -0.56 -1.20 8.72
N ALA A 354 0.55 -1.70 9.23
CA ALA A 354 1.35 -2.77 8.65
C ALA A 354 1.69 -3.79 9.75
N THR A 355 1.58 -5.09 9.45
CA THR A 355 1.95 -6.17 10.37
C THR A 355 2.55 -7.36 9.62
N SER A 356 3.41 -8.16 10.26
CA SER A 356 3.89 -9.42 9.68
C SER A 356 3.99 -10.50 10.76
N VAL A 357 3.02 -11.41 10.77
CA VAL A 357 2.95 -12.50 11.76
C VAL A 357 4.12 -13.48 11.58
N ASP A 358 4.54 -13.72 10.34
CA ASP A 358 5.66 -14.62 10.02
C ASP A 358 7.03 -14.05 10.40
N SER A 359 7.09 -12.75 10.70
CA SER A 359 8.30 -12.06 11.20
C SER A 359 8.31 -11.91 12.73
N ALA A 360 7.54 -12.74 13.45
CA ALA A 360 7.48 -12.65 14.91
C ALA A 360 8.82 -12.99 15.58
N SER A 361 9.16 -12.25 16.63
CA SER A 361 10.44 -12.37 17.34
C SER A 361 10.30 -12.28 18.86
N SER A 362 11.33 -12.65 19.60
CA SER A 362 11.35 -12.58 21.06
C SER A 362 11.97 -11.28 21.57
N MET A 363 11.24 -10.51 22.37
CA MET A 363 11.72 -9.28 23.03
C MET A 363 10.73 -8.76 24.10
N LYS A 364 11.17 -7.87 25.00
CA LYS A 364 10.34 -7.24 26.06
C LYS A 364 9.51 -8.24 26.88
N GLY A 365 10.09 -9.39 27.21
CA GLY A 365 9.44 -10.48 27.95
C GLY A 365 8.46 -11.32 27.12
N LEU A 366 8.30 -11.05 25.82
CA LEU A 366 7.43 -11.79 24.89
C LEU A 366 8.22 -12.83 24.11
N ASP A 367 7.62 -14.01 23.88
CA ASP A 367 8.17 -15.05 22.96
C ASP A 367 7.75 -14.82 21.51
N SER A 368 6.76 -13.97 21.28
CA SER A 368 6.19 -13.71 19.95
C SER A 368 5.67 -12.28 19.90
N PHE A 369 6.59 -11.37 19.66
CA PHE A 369 6.33 -9.98 19.29
C PHE A 369 6.16 -9.92 17.77
N VAL A 370 4.98 -9.50 17.32
CA VAL A 370 4.69 -9.31 15.89
C VAL A 370 5.07 -7.88 15.51
N PRO A 371 5.99 -7.66 14.55
CA PRO A 371 6.33 -6.32 14.09
C PRO A 371 5.10 -5.63 13.51
N PHE A 372 4.95 -4.34 13.84
CA PHE A 372 3.82 -3.51 13.46
C PHE A 372 4.30 -2.17 12.86
N ALA A 373 3.37 -1.34 12.37
CA ALA A 373 3.73 -0.04 11.82
C ALA A 373 4.36 0.85 12.90
N LYS A 374 5.44 1.55 12.53
CA LYS A 374 6.08 2.56 13.38
C LYS A 374 5.04 3.55 13.91
N ALA A 375 5.12 3.90 15.18
CA ALA A 375 4.20 4.86 15.79
C ALA A 375 4.13 6.17 14.98
N ASN A 376 2.91 6.64 14.71
CA ASN A 376 2.60 7.81 13.88
C ASN A 376 3.01 7.71 12.39
N SER A 377 3.41 6.53 11.90
CA SER A 377 3.51 6.29 10.46
C SER A 377 2.14 5.87 9.91
N GLY A 378 1.93 6.02 8.60
CA GLY A 378 0.69 5.60 7.94
C GLY A 378 -0.53 6.48 8.18
N HIS A 379 -0.41 7.57 8.96
CA HIS A 379 -1.52 8.49 9.17
C HIS A 379 -1.71 9.41 7.97
N PHE A 380 -2.92 9.44 7.40
CA PHE A 380 -3.19 10.31 6.26
C PHE A 380 -3.41 11.78 6.70
N GLY A 381 -3.81 12.03 7.94
CA GLY A 381 -4.26 13.35 8.41
C GLY A 381 -5.78 13.48 8.43
N SER A 382 -6.31 14.50 9.12
CA SER A 382 -7.75 14.67 9.39
C SER A 382 -8.64 14.99 8.19
N ASN A 383 -8.05 15.26 7.00
CA ASN A 383 -8.77 15.84 5.86
C ASN A 383 -8.84 14.91 4.64
N ASN A 384 -8.58 13.62 4.79
CA ASN A 384 -8.59 12.67 3.67
C ASN A 384 -9.97 12.07 3.48
N THR A 385 -10.93 12.95 3.19
CA THR A 385 -12.29 12.55 2.84
C THR A 385 -12.45 12.64 1.32
N LYS A 386 -12.90 11.55 0.71
CA LYS A 386 -13.23 11.47 -0.71
C LYS A 386 -14.70 11.07 -0.89
N THR A 387 -15.42 11.80 -1.72
CA THR A 387 -16.82 11.48 -2.06
C THR A 387 -16.91 10.90 -3.47
N PHE A 388 -17.40 9.67 -3.58
CA PHE A 388 -17.70 9.00 -4.83
C PHE A 388 -19.10 9.39 -5.27
N MET A 389 -19.21 10.00 -6.45
CA MET A 389 -20.46 10.50 -7.00
C MET A 389 -20.90 9.66 -8.18
N TYR A 390 -22.19 9.33 -8.25
CA TYR A 390 -22.76 8.71 -9.44
C TYR A 390 -23.12 9.81 -10.43
N ALA A 391 -22.36 9.94 -11.52
CA ALA A 391 -22.53 10.98 -12.52
C ALA A 391 -23.11 10.46 -13.85
N LYS A 392 -23.65 11.32 -14.71
CA LYS A 392 -23.96 11.00 -16.10
C LYS A 392 -23.84 12.22 -16.99
N VAL A 393 -23.58 12.02 -18.28
CA VAL A 393 -23.97 13.01 -19.30
C VAL A 393 -25.34 12.61 -19.84
N ALA A 394 -26.25 13.57 -19.99
CA ALA A 394 -27.58 13.33 -20.53
C ALA A 394 -27.97 14.44 -21.52
N PRO A 395 -28.75 14.12 -22.57
CA PRO A 395 -29.41 15.16 -23.34
C PRO A 395 -30.49 15.84 -22.49
N TYR A 396 -30.78 17.09 -22.83
CA TYR A 396 -31.91 17.80 -22.22
C TYR A 396 -33.23 17.04 -22.43
N GLU A 397 -33.42 16.48 -23.62
CA GLU A 397 -34.53 15.60 -23.96
C GLU A 397 -34.03 14.40 -24.78
N GLU A 398 -34.55 13.20 -24.52
CA GLU A 398 -34.26 12.05 -25.38
C GLU A 398 -35.00 12.13 -26.72
N ASN A 399 -36.14 12.82 -26.77
CA ASN A 399 -36.97 12.99 -27.97
C ASN A 399 -37.38 14.45 -28.13
N TYR A 400 -36.71 15.17 -29.03
CA TYR A 400 -36.99 16.60 -29.31
C TYR A 400 -38.18 16.82 -30.25
N GLY A 401 -38.82 15.74 -30.73
CA GLY A 401 -39.96 15.80 -31.65
C GLY A 401 -39.60 16.28 -33.06
N ASP A 402 -40.59 16.87 -33.73
CA ASP A 402 -40.46 17.36 -35.10
C ASP A 402 -39.83 18.75 -35.12
N VAL A 403 -38.71 18.88 -35.83
CA VAL A 403 -37.96 20.11 -36.05
C VAL A 403 -38.23 20.59 -37.46
N VAL A 404 -38.81 21.78 -37.58
CA VAL A 404 -39.01 22.45 -38.87
C VAL A 404 -37.69 23.12 -39.29
N GLY A 405 -37.03 22.59 -40.33
CA GLY A 405 -35.76 23.11 -40.84
C GLY A 405 -34.61 22.11 -40.75
N SER A 406 -33.37 22.61 -40.90
CA SER A 406 -32.16 21.78 -41.01
C SER A 406 -31.29 21.76 -39.76
N SER A 407 -31.71 22.38 -38.66
CA SER A 407 -30.93 22.49 -37.41
C SER A 407 -31.84 22.62 -36.19
N ALA A 408 -31.45 21.97 -35.09
CA ALA A 408 -32.13 22.02 -33.80
C ALA A 408 -31.12 22.25 -32.67
N SER A 409 -31.51 23.01 -31.63
CA SER A 409 -30.73 23.04 -30.38
C SER A 409 -30.94 21.73 -29.63
N THR A 410 -29.85 21.00 -29.38
CA THR A 410 -29.88 19.69 -28.72
C THR A 410 -28.90 19.67 -27.55
N PRO A 411 -29.15 20.49 -26.51
CA PRO A 411 -28.20 20.67 -25.42
C PRO A 411 -28.01 19.41 -24.59
N ILE A 412 -26.81 19.26 -24.02
CA ILE A 412 -26.47 18.18 -23.10
C ILE A 412 -25.97 18.76 -21.78
N TYR A 413 -26.08 18.01 -20.69
CA TYR A 413 -25.62 18.42 -19.37
C TYR A 413 -25.00 17.25 -18.60
N VAL A 414 -24.18 17.58 -17.60
CA VAL A 414 -23.67 16.59 -16.64
C VAL A 414 -24.53 16.62 -15.40
N ALA A 415 -24.92 15.45 -14.90
CA ALA A 415 -25.76 15.32 -13.71
C ALA A 415 -25.17 14.36 -12.68
N LEU A 416 -25.38 14.66 -11.40
CA LEU A 416 -25.04 13.84 -10.25
C LEU A 416 -26.33 13.33 -9.61
N TYR A 417 -26.35 12.06 -9.22
CA TYR A 417 -27.51 11.48 -8.56
C TYR A 417 -27.44 11.66 -7.04
N CYS A 418 -28.56 12.10 -6.45
CA CYS A 418 -28.88 12.01 -5.03
C CYS A 418 -30.42 11.93 -4.87
N GLY A 419 -30.95 10.71 -4.92
CA GLY A 419 -32.39 10.44 -4.87
C GLY A 419 -32.86 9.98 -3.50
N ASN A 420 -34.15 10.20 -3.22
CA ASN A 420 -34.85 9.68 -2.03
C ASN A 420 -34.21 10.08 -0.68
N MET A 421 -33.43 11.16 -0.64
CA MET A 421 -32.80 11.69 0.56
C MET A 421 -33.22 13.13 0.82
N PRO A 422 -33.21 13.61 2.09
CA PRO A 422 -33.45 15.01 2.39
C PRO A 422 -32.43 15.90 1.66
N GLN A 423 -32.89 17.04 1.13
CA GLN A 423 -32.03 17.98 0.40
C GLN A 423 -30.76 18.33 1.20
N ALA A 424 -30.89 18.61 2.50
CA ALA A 424 -29.74 18.92 3.37
C ALA A 424 -28.67 17.81 3.43
N TRP A 425 -29.07 16.54 3.27
CA TRP A 425 -28.12 15.43 3.21
C TRP A 425 -27.38 15.42 1.86
N CYS A 426 -28.10 15.62 0.75
CA CYS A 426 -27.49 15.79 -0.57
C CYS A 426 -26.54 16.98 -0.60
N ASP A 427 -26.95 18.12 -0.04
CA ASP A 427 -26.13 19.34 0.07
C ASP A 427 -24.84 19.06 0.84
N ASN A 428 -24.94 18.33 1.96
CA ASN A 428 -23.77 17.93 2.72
C ASN A 428 -22.86 17.02 1.90
N MET A 429 -23.41 16.02 1.20
CA MET A 429 -22.63 15.10 0.37
C MET A 429 -21.90 15.79 -0.78
N PHE A 430 -22.55 16.78 -1.42
CA PHE A 430 -22.01 17.57 -2.53
C PHE A 430 -21.07 18.72 -2.12
N ALA A 431 -20.83 18.94 -0.83
CA ALA A 431 -19.90 19.96 -0.36
C ALA A 431 -18.44 19.65 -0.75
N ILE A 432 -17.73 20.64 -1.32
CA ILE A 432 -16.29 20.54 -1.68
C ILE A 432 -15.44 20.42 -0.41
N ASN A 433 -15.85 21.13 0.64
CA ASN A 433 -15.30 21.00 1.97
C ASN A 433 -16.39 20.45 2.90
N PRO A 434 -16.18 19.27 3.53
CA PRO A 434 -17.10 18.74 4.53
C PRO A 434 -17.36 19.70 5.71
N MET A 435 -16.44 20.63 5.96
CA MET A 435 -16.54 21.67 6.99
C MET A 435 -17.17 22.99 6.52
N ASP A 436 -17.44 23.15 5.22
CA ASP A 436 -18.10 24.33 4.67
C ASP A 436 -19.21 23.94 3.67
N PRO A 437 -20.46 23.80 4.14
CA PRO A 437 -21.61 23.48 3.29
C PRO A 437 -21.90 24.53 2.20
N SER A 438 -21.33 25.75 2.31
CA SER A 438 -21.51 26.81 1.32
C SER A 438 -20.59 26.67 0.10
N SER A 439 -19.63 25.74 0.14
CA SER A 439 -18.69 25.45 -0.94
C SER A 439 -19.22 24.46 -1.99
N GLY A 440 -20.50 24.10 -1.98
CA GLY A 440 -21.04 22.94 -2.71
C GLY A 440 -21.07 23.04 -4.25
N PHE A 441 -20.89 21.87 -4.90
CA PHE A 441 -20.90 21.64 -6.35
C PHE A 441 -22.22 21.97 -7.08
N ALA A 442 -23.33 22.07 -6.34
CA ALA A 442 -24.67 21.89 -6.90
C ALA A 442 -25.63 23.10 -6.77
N PHE A 443 -25.29 24.16 -6.02
CA PHE A 443 -26.25 25.22 -5.69
C PHE A 443 -25.77 26.63 -6.06
N GLY A 444 -25.86 26.96 -7.34
CA GLY A 444 -26.46 28.24 -7.68
C GLY A 444 -27.98 28.07 -7.63
N SER A 445 -28.72 29.07 -7.14
CA SER A 445 -30.18 29.12 -7.23
C SER A 445 -30.64 28.75 -8.66
N GLY A 446 -31.40 27.66 -8.80
CA GLY A 446 -31.93 27.20 -10.09
C GLY A 446 -31.34 25.90 -10.67
N SER A 447 -30.65 25.05 -9.89
CA SER A 447 -30.32 23.70 -10.35
C SER A 447 -31.60 22.88 -10.61
N PHE A 448 -31.74 22.39 -11.85
CA PHE A 448 -32.78 21.43 -12.21
C PHE A 448 -32.54 20.16 -11.39
N ALA A 449 -33.41 19.90 -10.41
CA ALA A 449 -33.50 18.63 -9.70
C ALA A 449 -34.70 17.88 -10.28
N GLN A 450 -34.46 16.93 -11.18
CA GLN A 450 -35.50 16.06 -11.70
C GLN A 450 -35.17 14.62 -11.32
N ASP A 451 -36.09 13.97 -10.60
CA ASP A 451 -35.99 12.56 -10.20
C ASP A 451 -34.65 12.22 -9.52
N GLY A 452 -34.18 13.10 -8.63
CA GLY A 452 -32.92 12.93 -7.88
C GLY A 452 -31.63 13.27 -8.65
N TRP A 453 -31.73 13.79 -9.87
CA TRP A 453 -30.56 14.23 -10.65
C TRP A 453 -30.33 15.74 -10.53
N TYR A 454 -29.10 16.12 -10.18
CA TYR A 454 -28.67 17.51 -10.00
C TYR A 454 -27.60 17.86 -11.03
N VAL A 455 -27.69 19.03 -11.67
CA VAL A 455 -26.67 19.50 -12.63
C VAL A 455 -25.31 19.71 -11.94
N ALA A 456 -24.25 19.10 -12.49
CA ALA A 456 -22.88 19.25 -12.03
C ALA A 456 -22.26 20.54 -12.59
N ARG A 457 -22.17 21.59 -11.76
CA ARG A 457 -21.69 22.90 -12.22
C ARG A 457 -20.17 22.94 -12.45
N ASP A 458 -19.40 22.27 -11.60
CA ASP A 458 -17.93 22.30 -11.63
C ASP A 458 -17.32 21.10 -12.38
N HIS A 459 -18.03 20.54 -13.37
CA HIS A 459 -17.54 19.46 -14.21
C HIS A 459 -16.58 19.98 -15.28
N ASN A 460 -15.32 19.59 -15.20
CA ASN A 460 -14.27 19.97 -16.14
C ASN A 460 -13.98 18.85 -17.14
N SER A 461 -14.38 19.03 -18.39
CA SER A 461 -14.18 18.05 -19.47
C SER A 461 -12.81 18.15 -20.17
N SER A 462 -11.87 18.92 -19.63
CA SER A 462 -10.51 18.98 -20.15
C SER A 462 -9.82 17.61 -20.03
N PRO A 463 -8.81 17.31 -20.88
CA PRO A 463 -8.03 16.09 -20.77
C PRO A 463 -7.46 15.91 -19.35
N ASN A 464 -7.52 14.68 -18.83
CA ASN A 464 -7.07 14.32 -17.48
C ASN A 464 -7.81 15.06 -16.35
N GLN A 465 -9.12 15.32 -16.51
CA GLN A 465 -10.00 15.89 -15.48
C GLN A 465 -11.23 14.98 -15.27
N ASP A 466 -12.45 15.50 -15.38
CA ASP A 466 -13.66 14.78 -14.98
C ASP A 466 -14.22 13.86 -16.09
N GLY A 467 -13.49 13.73 -17.20
CA GLY A 467 -13.94 13.08 -18.43
C GLY A 467 -14.91 13.94 -19.24
N GLY A 468 -15.34 13.45 -20.38
CA GLY A 468 -16.26 14.18 -21.24
C GLY A 468 -16.87 13.33 -22.35
N VAL A 469 -17.27 14.03 -23.41
CA VAL A 469 -17.78 13.42 -24.63
C VAL A 469 -16.60 13.00 -25.51
N ILE A 470 -16.59 11.75 -25.94
CA ILE A 470 -15.56 11.19 -26.83
C ILE A 470 -15.99 11.36 -28.29
N ALA A 471 -17.26 11.09 -28.60
CA ALA A 471 -17.80 11.22 -29.95
C ALA A 471 -19.33 11.39 -29.94
N PHE A 472 -19.83 12.12 -30.94
CA PHE A 472 -21.23 12.06 -31.34
C PHE A 472 -21.36 11.15 -32.55
N VAL A 473 -22.18 10.11 -32.44
CA VAL A 473 -22.35 9.10 -33.48
C VAL A 473 -23.79 9.20 -34.01
N PRO A 474 -24.02 9.95 -35.11
CA PRO A 474 -25.29 9.92 -35.81
C PRO A 474 -25.50 8.53 -36.44
N ASP A 475 -26.72 8.03 -36.41
CA ASP A 475 -27.12 6.87 -37.19
C ASP A 475 -27.24 7.17 -38.69
N GLU A 476 -27.36 8.45 -39.04
CA GLU A 476 -27.51 8.91 -40.41
C GLU A 476 -26.34 9.75 -40.92
N PRO A 477 -25.77 9.44 -42.11
CA PRO A 477 -24.56 10.09 -42.61
C PRO A 477 -24.77 11.55 -43.02
N THR A 478 -26.02 11.98 -43.21
CA THR A 478 -26.38 13.36 -43.55
C THR A 478 -26.59 14.24 -42.33
N THR A 479 -26.52 13.65 -41.13
CA THR A 479 -26.71 14.34 -39.85
C THR A 479 -25.36 14.55 -39.17
N SER A 480 -25.18 15.72 -38.56
CA SER A 480 -23.98 16.06 -37.80
C SER A 480 -24.33 16.81 -36.51
N VAL A 481 -23.38 16.83 -35.57
CA VAL A 481 -23.48 17.63 -34.35
C VAL A 481 -22.41 18.71 -34.37
N SER A 482 -22.82 19.94 -34.06
CA SER A 482 -21.97 21.13 -34.01
C SER A 482 -22.07 21.80 -32.64
N PRO A 483 -20.95 22.19 -32.00
CA PRO A 483 -19.58 21.92 -32.42
C PRO A 483 -19.20 20.43 -32.31
N THR A 484 -18.23 20.01 -33.12
CA THR A 484 -17.61 18.68 -32.99
C THR A 484 -16.87 18.55 -31.66
N VAL A 485 -16.68 17.33 -31.15
CA VAL A 485 -16.03 17.06 -29.85
C VAL A 485 -14.72 17.83 -29.61
N GLY A 486 -13.82 17.90 -30.61
CA GLY A 486 -12.55 18.63 -30.47
C GLY A 486 -12.68 20.15 -30.27
N ASN A 487 -13.85 20.71 -30.52
CA ASN A 487 -14.20 22.12 -30.35
C ASN A 487 -15.33 22.32 -29.32
N LEU A 488 -15.68 21.26 -28.57
CA LEU A 488 -16.74 21.33 -27.58
C LEU A 488 -16.26 22.21 -26.40
N PRO A 489 -17.02 23.24 -26.00
CA PRO A 489 -16.66 24.01 -24.83
C PRO A 489 -16.71 23.15 -23.57
N ASN A 490 -15.98 23.57 -22.55
CA ASN A 490 -16.02 22.93 -21.26
C ASN A 490 -17.38 23.19 -20.59
N PHE A 491 -17.90 22.24 -19.82
CA PHE A 491 -19.18 22.41 -19.12
C PHE A 491 -19.13 23.53 -18.07
N VAL A 492 -17.95 23.85 -17.53
CA VAL A 492 -17.73 24.97 -16.61
C VAL A 492 -17.67 26.34 -17.32
N ASP A 493 -17.37 26.38 -18.61
CA ASP A 493 -17.15 27.62 -19.36
C ASP A 493 -18.42 28.13 -20.06
N ASP A 494 -19.49 27.34 -20.09
CA ASP A 494 -20.77 27.72 -20.69
C ASP A 494 -21.50 28.74 -19.78
N PRO A 495 -22.18 29.76 -20.36
CA PRO A 495 -23.02 30.68 -19.59
C PRO A 495 -24.09 29.97 -18.73
N TYR A 496 -24.45 28.74 -19.08
CA TYR A 496 -25.30 27.85 -18.30
C TYR A 496 -24.47 26.72 -17.66
N VAL A 497 -23.59 27.10 -16.74
CA VAL A 497 -22.66 26.23 -15.98
C VAL A 497 -23.22 24.82 -15.73
N GLY A 498 -22.52 23.80 -16.24
CA GLY A 498 -22.91 22.39 -16.18
C GLY A 498 -23.75 21.89 -17.36
N ARG A 499 -24.09 22.77 -18.32
CA ARG A 499 -24.86 22.48 -19.53
C ARG A 499 -24.20 23.11 -20.74
N LEU A 500 -24.23 22.42 -21.87
CA LEU A 500 -23.74 22.91 -23.16
C LEU A 500 -24.93 23.31 -24.03
N GLU A 501 -25.34 24.58 -23.94
CA GLU A 501 -26.48 25.12 -24.70
C GLU A 501 -26.17 25.40 -26.17
N THR A 502 -24.88 25.44 -26.49
CA THR A 502 -24.38 25.72 -27.84
C THR A 502 -24.48 24.52 -28.79
N LEU A 503 -24.79 23.33 -28.28
CA LEU A 503 -24.84 22.10 -29.07
C LEU A 503 -26.06 22.07 -29.99
N ARG A 504 -25.82 21.85 -31.28
CA ARG A 504 -26.86 21.74 -32.31
C ARG A 504 -26.71 20.44 -33.08
N THR A 505 -27.84 19.83 -33.38
CA THR A 505 -27.90 18.76 -34.38
C THR A 505 -28.37 19.35 -35.70
N GLU A 506 -27.67 19.03 -36.77
CA GLU A 506 -27.88 19.58 -38.11
C GLU A 506 -28.06 18.44 -39.12
N THR A 507 -28.86 18.68 -40.16
CA THR A 507 -29.00 17.75 -41.29
C THR A 507 -28.82 18.51 -42.60
N THR A 508 -28.19 17.85 -43.56
CA THR A 508 -28.11 18.32 -44.96
C THR A 508 -29.21 17.71 -45.84
N HIS A 509 -30.04 16.84 -45.26
CA HIS A 509 -31.09 16.14 -45.99
C HIS A 509 -32.30 17.05 -46.22
N LEU A 510 -32.86 17.00 -47.44
CA LEU A 510 -34.00 17.85 -47.83
C LEU A 510 -35.36 17.23 -47.50
N LEU A 511 -35.43 15.91 -47.33
CA LEU A 511 -36.68 15.21 -47.01
C LEU A 511 -36.78 14.91 -45.51
N PRO A 512 -38.02 14.79 -44.98
CA PRO A 512 -38.23 14.45 -43.59
C PRO A 512 -37.50 13.18 -43.17
N ARG A 513 -36.82 13.23 -42.01
CA ARG A 513 -36.03 12.10 -41.52
C ARG A 513 -35.86 12.13 -40.02
N GLU A 514 -35.99 10.97 -39.40
CA GLU A 514 -35.57 10.74 -38.02
C GLU A 514 -34.04 10.65 -37.99
N ALA A 515 -33.42 11.38 -37.06
CA ALA A 515 -32.01 11.26 -36.76
C ALA A 515 -31.84 10.90 -35.29
N ARG A 516 -30.99 9.90 -35.01
CA ARG A 516 -30.60 9.53 -33.67
C ARG A 516 -29.11 9.74 -33.48
N ILE A 517 -28.77 10.48 -32.45
CA ILE A 517 -27.37 10.70 -32.06
C ILE A 517 -27.08 9.88 -30.82
N THR A 518 -26.13 8.96 -30.90
CA THR A 518 -25.57 8.29 -29.71
C THR A 518 -24.34 9.05 -29.22
N VAL A 519 -24.23 9.24 -27.91
CA VAL A 519 -23.07 9.92 -27.30
C VAL A 519 -22.12 8.88 -26.73
N ASN A 520 -20.90 8.84 -27.26
CA ASN A 520 -19.81 8.08 -26.65
C ASN A 520 -19.15 8.93 -25.58
N LEU A 521 -18.94 8.35 -24.40
CA LEU A 521 -18.50 9.05 -23.19
C LEU A 521 -17.39 8.26 -22.50
N ASP A 522 -16.66 8.94 -21.61
CA ASP A 522 -15.79 8.25 -20.66
C ASP A 522 -16.60 7.30 -19.75
N PRO A 523 -16.01 6.16 -19.32
CA PRO A 523 -16.76 5.08 -18.66
C PRO A 523 -17.54 5.51 -17.41
N TRP A 524 -17.00 6.43 -16.63
CA TRP A 524 -17.63 6.92 -15.40
C TRP A 524 -18.78 7.92 -15.64
N LEU A 525 -18.99 8.38 -16.87
CA LEU A 525 -20.12 9.23 -17.27
C LEU A 525 -21.27 8.46 -17.93
N LEU A 526 -21.10 7.15 -18.15
CA LEU A 526 -22.14 6.29 -18.74
C LEU A 526 -23.28 6.03 -17.76
N HIS A 527 -24.51 6.29 -18.19
CA HIS A 527 -25.74 5.86 -17.52
C HIS A 527 -26.90 5.93 -18.51
N HIS A 528 -27.70 4.88 -18.55
CA HIS A 528 -28.98 4.90 -19.25
C HIS A 528 -29.88 3.82 -18.66
N PRO A 529 -31.11 4.14 -18.21
CA PRO A 529 -31.94 3.20 -17.46
C PRO A 529 -32.21 1.89 -18.23
N ILE A 530 -32.39 1.98 -19.55
CA ILE A 530 -32.76 0.84 -20.40
C ILE A 530 -31.58 0.21 -21.18
N ARG A 531 -30.50 0.95 -21.47
CA ARG A 531 -29.42 0.46 -22.34
C ARG A 531 -28.31 -0.16 -21.50
N SER A 532 -27.98 -1.42 -21.77
CA SER A 532 -26.93 -2.15 -21.06
C SER A 532 -25.52 -1.54 -21.22
N ASN A 533 -25.29 -0.75 -22.27
CA ASN A 533 -24.02 -0.06 -22.49
C ASN A 533 -23.95 1.32 -21.81
N GLY A 534 -25.04 1.79 -21.18
CA GLY A 534 -25.11 3.08 -20.50
C GLY A 534 -24.96 4.31 -21.39
N GLN A 535 -24.96 4.17 -22.72
CA GLN A 535 -24.76 5.30 -23.62
C GLN A 535 -26.06 6.09 -23.81
N PRO A 536 -26.07 7.39 -23.50
CA PRO A 536 -27.22 8.23 -23.78
C PRO A 536 -27.35 8.48 -25.29
N PHE A 537 -28.55 8.84 -25.70
CA PHE A 537 -28.84 9.25 -27.06
C PHE A 537 -29.97 10.27 -27.04
N TRP A 538 -30.11 11.03 -28.11
CA TRP A 538 -31.34 11.77 -28.39
C TRP A 538 -31.81 11.51 -29.81
N ARG A 539 -33.08 11.81 -30.05
CA ARG A 539 -33.77 11.67 -31.34
C ARG A 539 -34.50 12.94 -31.68
N LEU A 540 -34.55 13.23 -32.97
CA LEU A 540 -35.31 14.32 -33.55
C LEU A 540 -35.72 13.97 -34.96
N ASN A 541 -36.87 14.48 -35.38
CA ASN A 541 -37.34 14.33 -36.75
C ASN A 541 -37.20 15.67 -37.46
N PHE A 542 -36.27 15.76 -38.40
CA PHE A 542 -36.26 16.92 -39.27
C PHE A 542 -37.44 16.82 -40.24
N THR A 543 -38.24 17.86 -40.35
CA THR A 543 -39.34 17.98 -41.29
C THR A 543 -39.06 19.12 -42.27
N ASP A 544 -39.54 18.98 -43.50
CA ASP A 544 -39.36 20.02 -44.51
C ASP A 544 -40.06 21.31 -44.03
N GLY A 545 -39.31 22.40 -43.97
CA GLY A 545 -39.83 23.74 -43.67
C GLY A 545 -40.93 24.19 -44.64
N ASN A 546 -41.06 23.52 -45.79
CA ASN A 546 -42.08 23.74 -46.79
C ASN A 546 -43.39 22.96 -46.55
N GLN A 547 -43.78 22.67 -45.30
CA GLN A 547 -45.14 22.17 -44.96
C GLN A 547 -46.30 23.17 -45.29
N GLY A 548 -46.11 24.06 -46.26
CA GLY A 548 -47.17 24.71 -47.02
C GLY A 548 -47.48 24.06 -48.37
N ILE A 549 -46.70 23.07 -48.82
CA ILE A 549 -46.95 22.38 -50.09
C ILE A 549 -47.73 21.10 -49.80
N ILE A 550 -49.05 21.23 -49.88
CA ILE A 550 -49.99 20.10 -49.89
C ILE A 550 -49.57 19.14 -51.00
N THR A 551 -49.08 17.95 -50.66
CA THR A 551 -48.89 16.86 -51.63
C THR A 551 -50.09 15.92 -51.59
N GLY A 552 -50.90 15.96 -52.65
CA GLY A 552 -51.86 14.89 -52.97
C GLY A 552 -51.29 14.01 -54.08
N ILE A 553 -51.49 12.69 -53.97
CA ILE A 553 -51.22 11.74 -55.07
C ILE A 553 -52.48 11.70 -55.92
N GLY A 554 -52.43 12.27 -57.13
CA GLY A 554 -53.50 12.09 -58.12
C GLY A 554 -53.51 10.65 -58.64
N GLU A 555 -54.68 10.16 -59.08
CA GLU A 555 -54.92 8.77 -59.54
C GLU A 555 -53.97 8.25 -60.64
N THR A 556 -53.15 9.12 -61.25
CA THR A 556 -52.16 8.78 -62.29
C THR A 556 -50.73 8.59 -61.78
N GLY A 557 -50.45 8.81 -60.49
CA GLY A 557 -49.12 8.61 -59.88
C GLY A 557 -48.08 9.70 -60.18
N ASN A 558 -48.47 10.81 -60.79
CA ASN A 558 -47.58 11.96 -61.01
C ASN A 558 -47.55 12.88 -59.78
N VAL A 559 -46.35 13.31 -59.37
CA VAL A 559 -46.14 14.30 -58.30
C VAL A 559 -46.01 15.69 -58.93
N LEU A 560 -46.75 16.67 -58.41
CA LEU A 560 -46.74 18.04 -58.91
C LEU A 560 -45.93 18.93 -57.97
N ASP A 561 -44.89 19.58 -58.50
CA ASP A 561 -44.08 20.57 -57.81
C ASP A 561 -44.70 21.96 -58.05
N VAL A 562 -45.23 22.58 -57.00
CA VAL A 562 -45.83 23.92 -57.08
C VAL A 562 -44.88 24.91 -56.41
N GLY A 563 -44.11 25.64 -57.21
CA GLY A 563 -43.29 26.74 -56.73
C GLY A 563 -44.16 27.84 -56.12
N GLY A 564 -43.84 28.25 -54.89
CA GLY A 564 -44.64 29.21 -54.13
C GLY A 564 -44.72 30.58 -54.82
N ASP A 565 -45.91 30.95 -55.28
CA ASP A 565 -46.27 32.34 -55.61
C ASP A 565 -47.34 32.82 -54.63
N THR A 566 -47.28 34.10 -54.28
CA THR A 566 -48.12 34.83 -53.30
C THR A 566 -49.60 34.96 -53.67
N ARG A 567 -50.07 34.25 -54.70
CA ARG A 567 -51.47 34.30 -55.16
C ARG A 567 -52.22 33.11 -54.60
N SER A 568 -53.32 33.36 -53.89
CA SER A 568 -54.23 32.31 -53.42
C SER A 568 -54.74 31.50 -54.60
N SER A 569 -54.30 30.24 -54.74
CA SER A 569 -54.91 29.31 -55.69
C SER A 569 -56.27 28.88 -55.12
N GLY A 570 -57.33 29.18 -55.87
CA GLY A 570 -58.66 28.66 -55.57
C GLY A 570 -58.67 27.13 -55.51
N LYS A 571 -59.64 26.59 -54.78
CA LYS A 571 -59.87 25.15 -54.61
C LYS A 571 -59.84 24.45 -55.98
N ILE A 572 -58.85 23.59 -56.18
CA ILE A 572 -58.83 22.66 -57.31
C ILE A 572 -59.66 21.47 -56.84
N ASP A 573 -60.86 21.31 -57.42
CA ASP A 573 -61.59 20.05 -57.29
C ASP A 573 -60.86 18.99 -58.13
N TRP A 574 -60.61 17.84 -57.51
CA TRP A 574 -60.07 16.64 -58.14
C TRP A 574 -61.21 15.70 -58.50
#